data_AF-A0A1J4U398-F1
#
_entry.id   AF-A0A1J4U398-F1
#
_cell.length_a   1.000
_cell.length_b   1.000
_cell.length_c   1.000
_cell.angle_alpha   90.00
_cell.angle_beta   90.00
_cell.angle_gamma   90.00
#
_symmetry.space_group_name_H-M   'P 1'
#
loop_
_entity.id
_entity.type
_entity.pdbx_description
1 polymer ?
#
loop_
_entity_poly.entity_id
_entity_poly.type
_entity_poly.pdbx_seq_one_letter_code
_entity_poly.pdbx_strand_id
1 'polypeptide(L)'
;MRKHSTSMKSKFTSIENQFLNTFFSGLYISANEFISVGAKVGLKLTMNSRELLIKELLNKSDENGTLSQTTALLNTLIQERVARYHALSLDYPSSAGALSRLAQKASSTKSLLSRESQGNPYE
;
A
#
# COMPACT_ATOMS: atom_id res chain seq x y z
N MET A 1 -7.73 12.52 30.44
CA MET A 1 -6.29 12.50 30.07
C MET A 1 -6.12 11.77 28.75
N ARG A 2 -6.01 12.49 27.63
CA ARG A 2 -5.67 11.88 26.32
C ARG A 2 -4.20 11.46 26.39
N LYS A 3 -3.94 10.14 26.41
CA LYS A 3 -2.59 9.62 26.26
C LYS A 3 -2.12 10.00 24.85
N HIS A 4 -1.26 11.00 24.75
CA HIS A 4 -0.42 11.18 23.57
C HIS A 4 0.34 9.88 23.39
N SER A 5 0.00 9.10 22.37
CA SER A 5 0.84 8.00 21.93
C SER A 5 2.16 8.63 21.53
N THR A 6 3.20 8.41 22.32
CA THR A 6 4.58 8.67 21.94
C THR A 6 4.78 8.03 20.58
N SER A 7 4.89 8.88 19.56
CA SER A 7 5.12 8.48 18.18
C SER A 7 6.51 7.85 18.13
N MET A 8 6.59 6.54 18.38
CA MET A 8 7.69 5.76 17.84
C MET A 8 7.64 5.98 16.33
N LYS A 9 8.65 6.63 15.78
CA LYS A 9 8.86 6.64 14.33
C LYS A 9 8.95 5.19 13.92
N SER A 10 7.92 4.69 13.25
CA SER A 10 7.93 3.37 12.65
C SER A 10 9.12 3.28 11.72
N LYS A 11 9.87 2.17 11.74
CA LYS A 11 10.94 1.94 10.77
C LYS A 11 10.43 1.94 9.32
N PHE A 12 9.10 1.81 9.15
CA PHE A 12 8.40 1.89 7.87
C PHE A 12 7.85 3.28 7.55
N THR A 13 8.27 4.34 8.24
CA THR A 13 7.73 5.70 8.02
C THR A 13 7.73 6.11 6.53
N SER A 14 8.78 5.75 5.77
CA SER A 14 8.86 6.00 4.32
C SER A 14 7.72 5.30 3.56
N ILE A 15 7.55 4.00 3.79
CA ILE A 15 6.51 3.16 3.16
C ILE A 15 5.11 3.60 3.58
N GLU A 16 4.92 3.91 4.86
CA GLU A 16 3.66 4.41 5.41
C GLU A 16 3.23 5.70 4.71
N ASN A 17 4.14 6.67 4.63
CA ASN A 17 3.90 7.93 3.92
C ASN A 17 3.59 7.70 2.45
N GLN A 18 4.26 6.74 1.81
CA GLN A 18 3.97 6.40 0.41
C GLN A 18 2.54 5.86 0.26
N PHE A 19 2.11 4.89 1.06
CA PHE A 19 0.71 4.41 1.03
C PHE A 19 -0.29 5.50 1.40
N LEU A 20 0.04 6.40 2.32
CA LEU A 20 -0.82 7.55 2.61
C LEU A 20 -0.97 8.46 1.39
N ASN A 21 0.12 8.73 0.68
CA ASN A 21 0.18 9.57 -0.51
C ASN A 21 -0.43 8.92 -1.76
N THR A 22 -0.48 7.59 -1.85
CA THR A 22 -1.13 6.89 -2.98
C THR A 22 -2.60 7.27 -3.17
N PHE A 23 -3.28 7.64 -2.07
CA PHE A 23 -4.63 8.20 -2.12
C PHE A 23 -4.72 9.46 -2.98
N PHE A 24 -3.77 10.38 -2.84
CA PHE A 24 -3.71 11.62 -3.63
C PHE A 24 -3.19 11.39 -5.05
N SER A 25 -2.58 10.23 -5.31
CA SER A 25 -2.14 9.83 -6.66
C SER A 25 -3.22 9.06 -7.44
N GLY A 26 -4.39 8.85 -6.83
CA GLY A 26 -5.55 8.16 -7.42
C GLY A 26 -5.50 6.64 -7.31
N LEU A 27 -4.51 6.11 -6.58
CA LEU A 27 -4.41 4.70 -6.20
C LEU A 27 -5.02 4.55 -4.80
N TYR A 28 -6.33 4.30 -4.75
CA TYR A 28 -7.03 4.07 -3.49
C TYR A 28 -6.96 2.59 -3.11
N ILE A 29 -6.37 2.31 -1.93
CA ILE A 29 -6.49 1.03 -1.23
C ILE A 29 -7.36 1.28 -0.01
N SER A 30 -8.50 0.58 0.05
CA SER A 30 -9.49 0.71 1.12
C SER A 30 -9.03 0.08 2.42
N ALA A 31 -9.64 0.48 3.53
CA ALA A 31 -9.45 -0.16 4.84
C ALA A 31 -9.72 -1.67 4.78
N ASN A 32 -10.76 -2.08 4.04
CA ASN A 32 -11.11 -3.49 3.87
C ASN A 32 -10.06 -4.27 3.08
N GLU A 33 -9.45 -3.65 2.06
CA GLU A 33 -8.33 -4.26 1.33
C GLU A 33 -7.12 -4.48 2.25
N PHE A 34 -6.78 -3.51 3.12
CA PHE A 34 -5.72 -3.71 4.13
C PHE A 34 -6.04 -4.83 5.11
N ILE A 35 -7.27 -4.89 5.64
CA ILE A 35 -7.73 -5.97 6.53
C ILE A 35 -7.66 -7.32 5.82
N SER A 36 -8.07 -7.37 4.55
CA SER A 36 -8.02 -8.60 3.74
C SER A 36 -6.60 -9.07 3.48
N VAL A 37 -5.66 -8.15 3.23
CA VAL A 37 -4.22 -8.48 3.13
C VAL A 37 -3.72 -9.05 4.45
N GLY A 38 -4.02 -8.40 5.57
CA GLY A 38 -3.66 -8.91 6.91
C GLY A 38 -4.19 -10.33 7.13
N ALA A 39 -5.47 -10.58 6.84
CA ALA A 39 -6.08 -11.90 7.00
C ALA A 39 -5.38 -12.98 6.15
N LYS A 40 -4.95 -12.66 4.92
CA LYS A 40 -4.22 -13.59 4.05
C LYS A 40 -2.85 -14.02 4.59
N VAL A 41 -2.23 -13.20 5.45
CA VAL A 41 -0.95 -13.52 6.12
C VAL A 41 -1.14 -13.90 7.60
N GLY A 42 -2.37 -14.24 8.01
CA GLY A 42 -2.66 -14.68 9.38
C GLY A 42 -2.75 -13.56 10.41
N LEU A 43 -2.80 -12.29 9.99
CA LEU A 43 -2.89 -11.13 10.87
C LEU A 43 -4.34 -10.67 11.03
N LYS A 44 -4.77 -10.51 12.29
CA LYS A 44 -6.04 -9.86 12.60
C LYS A 44 -5.79 -8.36 12.79
N LEU A 45 -6.22 -7.57 11.81
CA LEU A 45 -6.24 -6.11 11.91
C LEU A 45 -7.57 -5.64 12.49
N THR A 46 -7.51 -4.58 13.29
CA THR A 46 -8.72 -3.93 13.82
C THR A 46 -9.15 -2.79 12.89
N MET A 47 -10.46 -2.61 12.70
CA MET A 47 -10.97 -1.55 11.83
C MET A 47 -10.62 -0.19 12.44
N ASN A 48 -9.71 0.52 11.76
CA ASN A 48 -9.11 1.76 12.23
C ASN A 48 -9.00 2.77 11.08
N SER A 49 -8.43 3.95 11.35
CA SER A 49 -8.02 4.88 10.30
C SER A 49 -7.04 4.20 9.35
N ARG A 50 -7.00 4.64 8.10
CA ARG A 50 -6.10 4.09 7.08
C ARG A 50 -4.63 4.15 7.51
N GLU A 51 -4.21 5.26 8.11
CA GLU A 51 -2.86 5.41 8.66
C GLU A 51 -2.55 4.34 9.70
N LEU A 52 -3.46 4.14 10.65
CA LEU A 52 -3.29 3.13 11.70
C LEU A 52 -3.31 1.72 11.13
N LEU A 53 -4.15 1.44 10.14
CA LEU A 53 -4.19 0.13 9.46
C LEU A 53 -2.89 -0.17 8.72
N ILE A 54 -2.31 0.81 8.03
CA ILE A 54 -1.03 0.64 7.33
C ILE A 54 0.08 0.37 8.36
N LYS A 55 0.16 1.19 9.41
CA LYS A 55 1.11 1.02 10.52
C LYS A 55 0.98 -0.35 11.18
N GLU A 56 -0.25 -0.74 11.53
CA GLU A 56 -0.55 -2.01 12.19
C GLU A 56 -0.19 -3.19 11.28
N LEU A 57 -0.55 -3.13 9.99
CA LEU A 57 -0.23 -4.18 9.02
C LEU A 57 1.28 -4.36 8.85
N LEU A 58 2.03 -3.28 8.62
CA LEU A 58 3.47 -3.36 8.35
C LEU A 58 4.25 -3.83 9.58
N ASN A 59 3.99 -3.24 10.76
CA ASN A 59 4.67 -3.64 11.99
C ASN A 59 4.35 -5.08 12.40
N LYS A 60 3.07 -5.48 12.37
CA LYS A 60 2.71 -6.88 12.68
C LYS A 60 3.27 -7.86 11.65
N SER A 61 3.35 -7.49 10.37
CA SER A 61 3.92 -8.38 9.35
C SER A 61 5.42 -8.58 9.56
N ASP A 62 6.13 -7.54 9.97
CA ASP A 62 7.55 -7.62 10.30
C ASP A 62 7.80 -8.47 11.55
N GLU A 63 7.06 -8.23 12.63
CA GLU A 63 7.13 -9.00 13.87
C GLU A 63 6.86 -10.51 13.66
N ASN A 64 5.99 -10.86 12.71
CA ASN A 64 5.63 -12.24 12.40
C ASN A 64 6.41 -12.84 11.22
N GLY A 65 7.40 -12.14 10.67
CA GLY A 65 8.21 -12.62 9.53
C GLY A 65 7.44 -12.74 8.20
N THR A 66 6.26 -12.14 8.10
CA THR A 66 5.38 -12.17 6.91
C THR A 66 5.48 -10.91 6.05
N LEU A 67 6.38 -9.97 6.38
CA LEU A 67 6.54 -8.69 5.67
C LEU A 67 6.73 -8.82 4.16
N SER A 68 7.54 -9.78 3.71
CA SER A 68 7.75 -10.04 2.29
C SER A 68 6.46 -10.46 1.58
N GLN A 69 5.69 -11.37 2.19
CA GLN A 69 4.41 -11.83 1.67
C GLN A 69 3.36 -10.71 1.67
N THR A 70 3.30 -9.92 2.74
CA THR A 70 2.43 -8.74 2.84
C THR A 70 2.75 -7.73 1.72
N THR A 71 4.02 -7.45 1.49
CA THR A 71 4.45 -6.51 0.45
C THR A 71 4.13 -7.05 -0.95
N ALA A 72 4.30 -8.35 -1.18
CA ALA A 72 3.89 -9.00 -2.42
C ALA A 72 2.37 -8.86 -2.66
N LEU A 73 1.53 -9.09 -1.65
CA LEU A 73 0.08 -8.92 -1.75
C LEU A 73 -0.34 -7.48 -2.04
N LEU A 74 0.29 -6.51 -1.37
CA LEU A 74 0.07 -5.08 -1.65
C LEU A 74 0.49 -4.72 -3.08
N ASN A 75 1.61 -5.27 -3.56
CA ASN A 75 2.03 -5.10 -4.95
C ASN A 75 1.05 -5.72 -5.95
N THR A 76 0.44 -6.87 -5.63
CA THR A 76 -0.61 -7.47 -6.47
C THR A 76 -1.84 -6.56 -6.56
N LEU A 77 -2.30 -5.99 -5.46
CA LEU A 77 -3.42 -5.03 -5.48
C LEU A 77 -3.11 -3.83 -6.39
N ILE A 78 -1.88 -3.32 -6.35
CA ILE A 78 -1.46 -2.21 -7.22
C ILE A 78 -1.46 -2.64 -8.70
N GLN A 79 -0.99 -3.84 -9.00
CA GLN A 79 -1.03 -4.39 -10.37
C GLN A 79 -2.45 -4.55 -10.89
N GLU A 80 -3.36 -5.06 -10.07
CA GLU A 80 -4.79 -5.20 -10.42
C GLU A 80 -5.41 -3.83 -10.74
N ARG A 81 -5.05 -2.78 -9.99
CA ARG A 81 -5.50 -1.41 -10.26
C ARG A 81 -4.94 -0.86 -11.58
N VAL A 82 -3.65 -1.04 -11.83
CA VAL A 82 -3.01 -0.66 -13.10
C VAL A 82 -3.68 -1.34 -14.29
N ALA A 83 -3.88 -2.66 -14.21
CA ALA A 83 -4.55 -3.42 -15.27
C ALA A 83 -5.99 -2.92 -15.52
N ARG A 84 -6.72 -2.58 -14.44
CA ARG A 84 -8.06 -2.01 -14.56
C ARG A 84 -8.07 -0.64 -15.23
N TYR A 85 -7.11 0.24 -14.93
CA TYR A 85 -7.01 1.52 -15.61
C TYR A 85 -6.71 1.36 -17.10
N HIS A 86 -5.86 0.39 -17.47
CA HIS A 86 -5.61 0.08 -18.88
C HIS A 86 -6.87 -0.44 -19.57
N ALA A 87 -7.59 -1.40 -18.98
CA ALA A 87 -8.85 -1.89 -19.54
C ALA A 87 -9.88 -0.76 -19.73
N LEU A 88 -10.10 0.06 -18.69
CA LEU A 88 -11.00 1.22 -18.78
C LEU A 88 -10.55 2.24 -19.83
N SER A 89 -9.25 2.38 -20.11
CA SER A 89 -8.77 3.32 -21.12
C SER A 89 -9.12 2.86 -22.54
N LEU A 90 -9.27 1.55 -22.75
CA LEU A 90 -9.74 0.98 -24.01
C LEU A 90 -11.26 1.16 -24.15
N ASP A 91 -12.00 0.91 -23.07
CA ASP A 91 -13.47 1.03 -23.04
C ASP A 91 -13.95 2.49 -23.11
N TYR A 92 -13.16 3.42 -22.58
CA TYR A 92 -13.49 4.84 -22.50
C TYR A 92 -12.36 5.73 -23.07
N PRO A 93 -12.22 5.82 -24.40
CA PRO A 93 -11.14 6.56 -25.06
C PRO A 93 -11.06 8.05 -24.66
N SER A 94 -12.19 8.68 -24.39
CA SER A 94 -12.26 10.08 -23.92
C SER A 94 -11.58 10.30 -22.56
N SER A 95 -11.45 9.24 -21.76
CA SER A 95 -10.81 9.26 -20.44
C SER A 95 -9.40 8.66 -20.44
N ALA A 96 -8.92 8.15 -21.58
CA ALA A 96 -7.66 7.42 -21.68
C ALA A 96 -6.46 8.23 -21.15
N GLY A 97 -6.41 9.54 -21.42
CA GLY A 97 -5.33 10.41 -20.93
C GLY A 97 -5.33 10.61 -19.41
N ALA A 98 -6.50 10.57 -18.75
CA ALA A 98 -6.58 10.61 -17.29
C ALA A 98 -6.21 9.24 -16.68
N LEU A 99 -6.73 8.15 -17.25
CA LEU A 99 -6.49 6.79 -16.79
C LEU A 99 -5.02 6.37 -16.95
N SER A 100 -4.36 6.76 -18.04
CA SER A 100 -2.93 6.52 -18.27
C SER A 100 -2.06 7.19 -17.19
N ARG A 101 -2.39 8.42 -16.80
CA ARG A 101 -1.69 9.12 -15.69
C ARG A 101 -1.87 8.41 -14.35
N LEU A 102 -3.05 7.85 -14.08
CA LEU A 102 -3.30 7.04 -12.89
C LEU A 102 -2.49 5.74 -12.92
N ALA A 103 -2.47 5.04 -14.06
CA ALA A 103 -1.69 3.82 -14.26
C ALA A 103 -0.18 4.06 -14.06
N GLN A 104 0.35 5.17 -14.58
CA GLN A 104 1.76 5.55 -14.40
C GLN A 104 2.09 5.80 -12.92
N LYS A 105 1.25 6.54 -12.19
CA LYS A 105 1.44 6.83 -10.76
C LYS A 105 1.38 5.56 -9.90
N ALA A 106 0.45 4.66 -10.19
CA ALA A 106 0.35 3.37 -9.52
C ALA A 106 1.59 2.49 -9.79
N SER A 107 2.09 2.48 -11.02
CA SER A 107 3.31 1.76 -11.39
C SER A 107 4.55 2.28 -10.67
N SER A 108 4.69 3.60 -10.51
CA SER A 108 5.79 4.18 -9.73
C SER A 108 5.74 3.78 -8.25
N THR A 109 4.53 3.66 -7.68
CA THR A 109 4.35 3.20 -6.30
C THR A 109 4.81 1.75 -6.13
N LYS A 110 4.46 0.87 -7.07
CA LYS A 110 4.93 -0.53 -7.10
C LYS A 110 6.47 -0.61 -7.10
N SER A 111 7.12 0.20 -7.95
CA SER A 111 8.59 0.22 -8.05
C SER A 111 9.25 0.60 -6.72
N LEU A 112 8.70 1.60 -6.01
CA LEU A 112 9.20 2.03 -4.71
C LEU A 112 9.00 0.96 -3.63
N LEU A 113 7.82 0.33 -3.56
CA LEU A 113 7.57 -0.76 -2.61
C LEU A 113 8.50 -1.96 -2.83
N SER A 114 8.77 -2.29 -4.10
CA SER A 114 9.70 -3.37 -4.43
C SER A 114 11.12 -3.07 -3.93
N ARG A 115 11.61 -1.84 -4.09
CA ARG A 115 12.93 -1.41 -3.62
C ARG A 115 13.06 -1.46 -2.11
N GLU A 116 12.07 -0.95 -1.40
CA GLU A 116 12.04 -0.95 0.06
C GLU A 116 11.94 -2.38 0.63
N SER A 117 11.18 -3.26 -0.02
CA SER A 117 11.02 -4.67 0.41
C SER A 117 12.28 -5.52 0.26
N GLN A 118 13.19 -5.13 -0.63
CA GLN A 118 14.45 -5.84 -0.87
C GLN A 118 15.56 -5.45 0.12
N GLY A 119 15.30 -4.46 0.99
CA GLY A 119 16.31 -3.87 1.85
C GLY A 119 17.32 -3.07 1.04
N ASN A 120 17.82 -1.98 1.61
CA ASN A 120 19.03 -1.36 1.10
C ASN A 120 20.15 -2.40 1.24
N PRO A 121 20.83 -2.85 0.17
CA PRO A 121 21.90 -3.86 0.28
C PRO A 121 23.15 -3.36 1.04
N TYR A 122 23.08 -2.18 1.63
CA TYR A 122 24.18 -1.43 2.24
C TYR A 122 23.88 -0.95 3.67
N GLU A 123 22.93 -1.57 4.38
CA GLU A 123 22.84 -1.50 5.84
C GLU A 123 23.32 -2.80 6.50
#